data_AF-A0A8H7SW56-F1
#
_entry.id   AF-A0A8H7SW56-F1
#
_cell.length_a   1.000
_cell.length_b   1.000
_cell.length_c   1.000
_cell.angle_alpha   90.00
_cell.angle_beta   90.00
_cell.angle_gamma   90.00
#
_symmetry.space_group_name_H-M   'P 1'
#
loop_
_entity.id
_entity.type
_entity.pdbx_description
1 polymer ?
#
loop_
_entity_poly.entity_id
_entity_poly.type
_entity_poly.pdbx_seq_one_letter_code
_entity_poly.pdbx_strand_id
1 'polypeptide(L)'
;MPSTEFNTAADEAQKLTVKPSNDDLLKLYALFKQATVGDNTTSKPTFDIKGRYKWDAWTAVKGTSQEDAEKQYIAFVESLKAKQ
;
A
#
# COMPACT_ATOMS: atom_id res chain seq x y z
N MET A 1 0.92 16.07 -0.24
CA MET A 1 -0.12 15.59 0.70
C MET A 1 -0.99 14.62 -0.07
N PRO A 2 -1.35 13.46 0.50
CA PRO A 2 -2.23 12.51 -0.17
C PRO A 2 -3.59 13.16 -0.47
N SER A 3 -4.18 12.84 -1.62
CA SER A 3 -5.46 13.41 -2.03
C SER A 3 -6.63 13.00 -1.12
N THR A 4 -7.74 13.70 -1.27
CA THR A 4 -9.01 13.32 -0.62
C THR A 4 -9.49 11.93 -1.04
N GLU A 5 -9.26 11.57 -2.30
CA GLU A 5 -9.65 10.26 -2.86
C GLU A 5 -8.83 9.14 -2.23
N PHE A 6 -7.53 9.37 -2.02
CA PHE A 6 -6.67 8.43 -1.31
C PHE A 6 -7.09 8.20 0.14
N ASN A 7 -7.39 9.27 0.88
CA ASN A 7 -7.84 9.14 2.27
C ASN A 7 -9.17 8.38 2.34
N THR A 8 -10.08 8.64 1.39
CA THR A 8 -11.34 7.92 1.28
C THR A 8 -11.09 6.43 0.98
N ALA A 9 -10.25 6.12 0.01
CA ALA A 9 -9.87 4.74 -0.30
C ALA A 9 -9.21 4.03 0.89
N ALA A 10 -8.38 4.73 1.67
CA ALA A 10 -7.76 4.17 2.86
C ALA A 10 -8.78 3.84 3.95
N ASP A 11 -9.76 4.72 4.17
CA ASP A 11 -10.88 4.46 5.09
C ASP A 11 -11.76 3.31 4.62
N GLU A 12 -12.01 3.21 3.31
CA GLU A 12 -12.78 2.12 2.71
C GLU A 12 -12.04 0.78 2.81
N ALA A 13 -10.71 0.78 2.59
CA ALA A 13 -9.88 -0.41 2.76
C ALA A 13 -9.95 -0.97 4.18
N GLN A 14 -10.11 -0.12 5.20
CA GLN A 14 -10.32 -0.57 6.59
C GLN A 14 -11.73 -1.14 6.85
N LYS A 15 -12.71 -0.75 6.03
CA LYS A 15 -14.12 -1.17 6.16
C LYS A 15 -14.44 -2.44 5.35
N LEU A 16 -13.47 -3.02 4.64
CA LEU A 16 -13.65 -4.27 3.91
C LEU A 16 -14.04 -5.40 4.88
N THR A 17 -15.20 -6.03 4.63
CA THR A 17 -15.71 -7.17 5.41
C THR A 17 -14.95 -8.45 5.10
N VAL A 18 -14.53 -8.65 3.85
CA VAL A 18 -13.66 -9.75 3.46
C VAL A 18 -12.23 -9.33 3.73
N LYS A 19 -11.54 -10.10 4.59
CA LYS A 19 -10.14 -9.86 4.90
C LYS A 19 -9.30 -10.07 3.62
N PRO A 20 -8.57 -9.04 3.13
CA PRO A 20 -7.68 -9.20 2.00
C PRO A 20 -6.61 -10.24 2.28
N SER A 21 -6.08 -10.86 1.23
CA SER A 21 -4.97 -11.80 1.38
C SER A 21 -3.72 -11.10 1.92
N ASN A 22 -2.75 -11.85 2.45
CA ASN A 22 -1.50 -11.26 2.91
C ASN A 22 -0.79 -10.47 1.80
N ASP A 23 -0.87 -10.95 0.56
CA ASP A 23 -0.27 -10.27 -0.60
C ASP A 23 -1.00 -8.96 -0.92
N ASP A 24 -2.34 -8.94 -0.81
CA ASP A 24 -3.12 -7.72 -0.96
C ASP A 24 -2.76 -6.71 0.14
N LEU A 25 -2.62 -7.14 1.39
CA LEU A 25 -2.21 -6.29 2.50
C LEU A 25 -0.80 -5.72 2.31
N LEU A 26 0.14 -6.53 1.78
CA LEU A 26 1.49 -6.08 1.46
C LEU A 26 1.49 -5.05 0.32
N LYS A 27 0.66 -5.26 -0.71
CA LYS A 27 0.51 -4.32 -1.83
C LYS A 27 -0.13 -3.00 -1.39
N LEU A 28 -1.19 -3.05 -0.58
CA LEU A 28 -1.79 -1.86 0.03
C LEU A 28 -0.74 -1.10 0.86
N TYR A 29 0.03 -1.81 1.68
CA TYR A 29 1.09 -1.19 2.48
C TYR A 29 2.16 -0.52 1.59
N ALA A 30 2.65 -1.22 0.56
CA ALA A 30 3.67 -0.71 -0.34
C ALA A 30 3.23 0.58 -1.04
N LEU A 31 2.04 0.56 -1.64
CA LEU A 31 1.46 1.71 -2.35
C LEU A 31 1.17 2.86 -1.40
N PHE A 32 0.63 2.58 -0.21
CA PHE A 32 0.39 3.60 0.82
C PHE A 32 1.70 4.28 1.25
N LYS A 33 2.75 3.50 1.51
CA LYS A 33 4.06 4.04 1.89
C LYS A 33 4.70 4.84 0.75
N GLN A 34 4.60 4.37 -0.48
CA GLN A 34 5.12 5.08 -1.64
C GLN A 34 4.35 6.38 -1.90
N ALA A 35 3.02 6.40 -1.77
CA ALA A 35 2.21 7.61 -1.94
C ALA A 35 2.45 8.66 -0.85
N THR A 36 2.68 8.23 0.39
CA THR A 36 2.81 9.14 1.55
C THR A 36 4.25 9.57 1.84
N VAL A 37 5.22 8.68 1.66
CA VAL A 37 6.64 8.90 1.98
C VAL A 37 7.48 9.01 0.72
N GLY A 38 7.09 8.37 -0.38
CA GLY A 38 7.94 8.18 -1.55
C GLY A 38 8.84 6.96 -1.40
N ASP A 39 9.97 7.02 -2.09
CA ASP A 39 10.94 5.91 -2.18
C ASP A 39 11.41 5.42 -0.81
N ASN A 40 11.47 4.09 -0.67
CA ASN A 40 12.03 3.48 0.53
C ASN A 40 13.55 3.75 0.62
N THR A 41 13.94 4.46 1.68
CA THR A 41 15.35 4.75 2.04
C THR A 41 15.77 4.10 3.35
N THR A 42 14.87 3.32 3.97
CA THR A 42 15.14 2.68 5.26
C THR A 42 15.95 1.39 5.09
N SER A 43 16.66 0.99 6.14
CA SER A 43 17.43 -0.27 6.14
C SER A 43 16.52 -1.50 6.22
N LYS A 44 16.85 -2.54 5.45
CA LYS A 44 16.09 -3.80 5.43
C LYS A 44 16.11 -4.50 6.80
N PRO A 45 14.94 -4.85 7.38
CA PRO A 45 14.88 -5.57 8.64
C PRO A 45 15.48 -7.00 8.57
N THR A 46 16.30 -7.34 9.57
CA THR A 46 17.02 -8.64 9.64
C THR A 46 16.37 -9.66 10.58
N PHE A 47 15.74 -9.22 11.67
CA PHE A 47 15.12 -10.12 12.66
C PHE A 47 13.58 -10.11 12.61
N ASP A 48 12.97 -9.11 11.98
CA ASP A 48 11.52 -9.03 11.78
C ASP A 48 11.13 -9.54 10.39
N ILE A 49 10.61 -10.76 10.34
CA ILE A 49 10.15 -11.40 9.10
C ILE A 49 9.00 -10.60 8.46
N LYS A 50 8.03 -10.12 9.26
CA LYS A 50 6.88 -9.35 8.73
C LYS A 50 7.33 -7.98 8.25
N GLY A 51 8.19 -7.31 9.01
CA GLY A 51 8.83 -6.07 8.62
C GLY A 51 9.64 -6.21 7.34
N ARG A 52 10.33 -7.34 7.15
CA ARG A 52 11.05 -7.64 5.91
C ARG A 52 10.12 -7.71 4.71
N TYR A 53 9.01 -8.44 4.79
CA TYR A 53 8.05 -8.52 3.67
C TYR A 53 7.45 -7.16 3.33
N LYS A 54 7.10 -6.37 4.34
CA LYS A 54 6.62 -4.99 4.16
C LYS A 54 7.66 -4.10 3.49
N TRP A 55 8.92 -4.21 3.94
CA TRP A 55 10.05 -3.48 3.37
C TRP A 55 10.32 -3.90 1.93
N ASP A 56 10.26 -5.20 1.63
CA ASP A 56 10.46 -5.74 0.29
C ASP A 56 9.33 -5.27 -0.65
N ALA A 57 8.08 -5.30 -0.21
CA ALA A 57 6.94 -4.81 -0.97
C ALA A 57 7.05 -3.29 -1.25
N TRP A 58 7.40 -2.48 -0.25
CA TRP A 58 7.60 -1.04 -0.45
C TRP A 58 8.79 -0.75 -1.36
N THR A 59 9.88 -1.50 -1.23
CA THR A 59 11.06 -1.35 -2.11
C THR A 59 10.76 -1.77 -3.54
N ALA A 60 9.86 -2.73 -3.77
CA ALA A 60 9.46 -3.18 -5.10
C ALA A 60 8.75 -2.10 -5.93
N VAL A 61 8.12 -1.10 -5.29
CA VAL A 61 7.45 0.03 -5.96
C VAL A 61 8.31 1.30 -6.00
N LYS A 62 9.59 1.21 -5.62
CA LYS A 62 10.54 2.33 -5.66
C LYS A 62 10.66 2.89 -7.08
N GLY A 63 10.74 4.22 -7.19
CA GLY A 63 10.76 4.95 -8.45
C GLY A 63 9.38 5.29 -9.00
N THR A 64 8.30 4.75 -8.41
CA THR A 64 6.93 5.18 -8.70
C THR A 64 6.70 6.56 -8.08
N SER A 65 6.14 7.51 -8.83
CA SER A 65 5.80 8.82 -8.28
C SER A 65 4.76 8.68 -7.15
N GLN A 66 4.72 9.64 -6.23
CA GLN A 66 3.70 9.63 -5.16
C GLN A 66 2.28 9.64 -5.74
N GLU A 67 2.05 10.41 -6.81
CA GLU A 67 0.76 10.50 -7.49
C GLU A 67 0.37 9.17 -8.17
N ASP A 68 1.31 8.49 -8.83
CA ASP A 68 1.00 7.21 -9.47
C ASP A 68 0.79 6.09 -8.43
N ALA A 69 1.54 6.11 -7.33
CA ALA A 69 1.32 5.18 -6.23
C ALA A 69 -0.06 5.39 -5.60
N GLU A 70 -0.51 6.64 -5.50
CA GLU A 70 -1.83 7.01 -5.03
C GLU A 70 -2.95 6.47 -5.94
N LYS A 71 -2.85 6.72 -7.24
CA LYS A 71 -3.80 6.20 -8.24
C LYS A 71 -3.87 4.68 -8.22
N GLN A 72 -2.71 4.03 -8.13
CA GLN A 72 -2.64 2.57 -8.01
C GLN A 72 -3.26 2.06 -6.71
N TYR A 73 -3.09 2.78 -5.60
CA TYR A 73 -3.71 2.44 -4.32
C TYR A 73 -5.24 2.47 -4.43
N ILE A 74 -5.80 3.57 -4.95
CA ILE A 74 -7.24 3.75 -5.13
C ILE A 74 -7.81 2.63 -6.01
N ALA A 75 -7.24 2.42 -7.19
CA ALA A 75 -7.68 1.37 -8.11
C ALA A 75 -7.59 -0.03 -7.48
N PHE A 76 -6.57 -0.27 -6.64
CA PHE A 76 -6.42 -1.54 -5.96
C PHE A 76 -7.49 -1.74 -4.88
N VAL A 77 -7.78 -0.71 -4.07
CA VAL A 77 -8.88 -0.76 -3.09
C VAL A 77 -10.22 -1.01 -3.78
N GLU A 78 -10.51 -0.34 -4.89
CA GLU A 78 -11.72 -0.61 -5.67
C GLU A 78 -11.81 -2.06 -6.13
N SER A 79 -10.68 -2.64 -6.58
CA SER A 79 -10.63 -4.06 -6.96
C SER A 79 -10.89 -5.01 -5.79
N LEU A 80 -10.50 -4.62 -4.56
CA LEU A 80 -10.76 -5.40 -3.35
C LEU A 80 -12.22 -5.27 -2.92
N LYS A 81 -12.82 -4.09 -3.05
CA LYS A 81 -14.27 -3.88 -2.82
C LYS A 81 -15.12 -4.71 -3.77
N ALA A 82 -14.70 -4.84 -5.03
CA ALA A 82 -15.38 -5.69 -6.02
C ALA A 82 -15.29 -7.19 -5.72
N LYS A 83 -14.40 -7.62 -4.82
CA LYS A 83 -14.24 -9.01 -4.36
C LYS A 83 -14.98 -9.29 -3.04
N GLN A 84 -15.66 -8.30 -2.46
CA GLN A 84 -16.51 -8.49 -1.26
C GLN A 84 -17.75 -9.33 -1.56
#